data_AF-A0A7J6JNE4-F1
#
_entry.id   AF-A0A7J6JNE4-F1
#
_cell.length_a   1.000
_cell.length_b   1.000
_cell.length_c   1.000
_cell.angle_alpha   90.00
_cell.angle_beta   90.00
_cell.angle_gamma   90.00
#
_symmetry.space_group_name_H-M   'P 1'
#
loop_
_entity.id
_entity.type
_entity.pdbx_description
1 polymer ?
#
loop_
_entity_poly.entity_id
_entity_poly.type
_entity_poly.pdbx_seq_one_letter_code
_entity_poly.pdbx_strand_id
1 'polypeptide(L)'
;MQDEIAQLEEELQDVDKGTMAANAPDFNNGTLRGDIEGRSTLIKAISEKLRHYNELILQQSALRRYSKAPKRDRKNVQNWHFNHDYAAIAHEEQAYLEKEDLVSVAYTEKTPLRKAIDSSLRLRTLPVWRHRENTAPSYDAREVTYYSDKRMNAFASAVIIAIGVVMLLTPIWILQAMGDLKGKLAVITVFIFIFLLVLSLAMVAKPFEALGATAAYAAVLMVFIQLGS
;
A
#
# COMPACT_ATOMS: atom_id res chain seq x y z
N MET A 1 4.94 -23.53 19.47
CA MET A 1 3.59 -23.67 18.90
C MET A 1 3.51 -24.60 17.70
N GLN A 2 4.11 -24.32 16.54
CA GLN A 2 4.10 -25.30 15.42
C GLN A 2 4.77 -26.62 15.84
N ASP A 3 5.88 -26.52 16.58
CA ASP A 3 6.58 -27.66 17.15
C ASP A 3 5.70 -28.47 18.13
N GLU A 4 4.96 -27.79 19.01
CA GLU A 4 4.02 -28.46 19.93
C GLU A 4 2.91 -29.21 19.18
N ILE A 5 2.42 -28.68 18.05
CA ILE A 5 1.45 -29.38 17.20
C ILE A 5 2.09 -30.63 16.59
N ALA A 6 3.32 -30.51 16.09
CA ALA A 6 4.05 -31.64 15.52
C ALA A 6 4.30 -32.76 16.55
N GLN A 7 4.63 -32.41 17.80
CA GLN A 7 4.79 -33.39 18.89
C GLN A 7 3.48 -34.13 19.19
N LEU A 8 2.35 -33.42 19.23
CA LEU A 8 1.03 -34.06 19.45
C LEU A 8 0.61 -34.94 18.25
N GLU A 9 0.93 -34.53 17.03
CA GLU A 9 0.72 -35.34 15.82
C GLU A 9 1.59 -36.59 15.80
N GLU A 10 2.83 -36.50 16.28
CA GLU A 10 3.73 -37.65 16.45
C GLU A 10 3.20 -38.63 17.51
N GLU A 11 2.76 -38.12 18.66
CA GLU A 11 2.13 -38.94 19.71
C GLU A 11 0.85 -39.64 19.20
N LEU A 12 0.03 -38.92 18.43
CA LEU A 12 -1.16 -39.48 17.78
C LEU A 12 -0.80 -40.59 16.79
N GLN A 13 0.25 -40.39 15.98
CA GLN A 13 0.74 -41.40 15.04
C GLN A 13 1.24 -42.66 15.76
N ASP A 14 1.87 -42.51 16.92
CA ASP A 14 2.35 -43.65 17.69
C ASP A 14 1.22 -44.44 18.34
N VAL A 15 0.16 -43.77 18.79
CA VAL A 15 -1.09 -44.42 19.23
C VAL A 15 -1.71 -45.21 18.07
N ASP A 16 -1.84 -44.60 16.88
CA ASP A 16 -2.41 -45.27 15.72
C ASP A 16 -1.58 -46.48 15.27
N LYS A 17 -0.25 -46.36 15.18
CA LYS A 17 0.66 -47.49 14.90
C LYS A 17 0.49 -48.63 15.91
N GLY A 18 0.33 -48.30 17.19
CA GLY A 18 0.10 -49.27 18.26
C GLY A 18 -1.18 -50.09 18.04
N THR A 19 -2.26 -49.44 17.59
CA THR A 19 -3.54 -50.12 17.28
C THR A 19 -3.52 -50.94 15.99
N MET A 20 -2.63 -50.62 15.05
CA MET A 20 -2.47 -51.33 13.77
C MET A 20 -1.51 -52.52 13.85
N ALA A 21 -0.81 -52.69 14.97
CA ALA A 21 0.16 -53.78 15.15
C ALA A 21 -0.53 -55.16 15.08
N ALA A 22 0.15 -56.14 14.50
CA ALA A 22 -0.40 -57.51 14.34
C ALA A 22 -0.77 -58.20 15.67
N ASN A 23 -0.23 -57.71 16.78
CA ASN A 23 -0.45 -58.24 18.13
C ASN A 23 -1.43 -57.38 18.95
N ALA A 24 -2.01 -56.34 18.35
CA ALA A 24 -2.93 -55.43 19.02
C ALA A 24 -4.32 -56.07 19.20
N PRO A 25 -5.10 -55.65 20.22
CA PRO A 25 -6.48 -56.09 20.37
C PRO A 25 -7.31 -55.68 19.15
N ASP A 26 -8.22 -56.56 18.70
CA ASP A 26 -9.13 -56.26 17.60
C ASP A 26 -10.02 -55.06 17.98
N PHE A 27 -9.81 -53.93 17.31
CA PHE A 27 -10.44 -52.66 17.61
C PHE A 27 -11.07 -52.07 16.35
N ASN A 28 -12.33 -51.66 16.46
CA ASN A 28 -13.08 -51.12 15.34
C ASN A 28 -12.66 -49.68 15.04
N ASN A 29 -11.65 -49.52 14.18
CA ASN A 29 -11.19 -48.22 13.68
C ASN A 29 -12.19 -47.50 12.75
N GLY A 30 -13.33 -48.11 12.41
CA GLY A 30 -14.36 -47.52 11.54
C GLY A 30 -15.38 -46.64 12.28
N THR A 31 -15.36 -46.59 13.61
CA THR A 31 -16.32 -45.79 14.40
C THR A 31 -15.66 -44.66 15.16
N LEU A 32 -16.11 -43.43 14.91
CA LEU A 32 -15.73 -42.26 15.70
C LEU A 32 -16.39 -42.23 17.09
N ARG A 33 -17.44 -43.02 17.30
CA ARG A 33 -18.21 -43.04 18.57
C ARG A 33 -17.65 -43.99 19.62
N GLY A 34 -16.82 -44.95 19.20
CA GLY A 34 -16.22 -45.96 20.08
C GLY A 34 -14.70 -45.84 20.12
N ASP A 35 -14.19 -44.61 19.98
CA ASP A 35 -12.75 -44.35 19.87
C ASP A 35 -12.01 -44.57 21.21
N ILE A 36 -10.70 -44.82 21.15
CA ILE A 36 -9.82 -44.88 22.32
C ILE A 36 -9.76 -43.49 22.94
N GLU A 37 -9.95 -43.41 24.26
CA GLU A 37 -10.00 -42.14 24.99
C GLU A 37 -8.74 -41.30 24.76
N GLY A 38 -7.56 -41.93 24.78
CA GLY A 38 -6.27 -41.29 24.49
C GLY A 38 -6.18 -40.68 23.09
N ARG A 39 -6.71 -41.36 22.06
CA ARG A 39 -6.76 -40.84 20.69
C ARG A 39 -7.70 -39.64 20.60
N SER A 40 -8.89 -39.75 21.18
CA SER A 40 -9.87 -38.66 21.19
C SER A 40 -9.35 -37.41 21.92
N THR A 41 -8.61 -37.58 23.03
CA THR A 41 -7.99 -36.47 23.75
C THR A 41 -6.88 -35.79 22.94
N LEU A 42 -6.03 -36.56 22.26
CA LEU A 42 -4.97 -36.01 21.39
C LEU A 42 -5.57 -35.23 20.22
N ILE A 43 -6.58 -35.79 19.54
CA ILE A 43 -7.28 -35.12 18.44
C ILE A 43 -7.90 -33.80 18.91
N LYS A 44 -8.53 -33.77 20.10
CA LYS A 44 -9.08 -32.52 20.67
C LYS A 44 -7.98 -31.50 20.95
N ALA A 45 -6.87 -31.91 21.57
CA ALA A 45 -5.75 -31.03 21.87
C ALA A 45 -5.10 -30.46 20.59
N ILE A 46 -4.91 -31.28 19.57
CA ILE A 46 -4.42 -30.87 18.25
C ILE A 46 -5.40 -29.86 17.62
N SER A 47 -6.70 -30.14 17.65
CA SER A 47 -7.73 -29.25 17.10
C SER A 47 -7.71 -27.87 17.75
N GLU A 48 -7.61 -27.80 19.08
CA GLU A 48 -7.52 -26.54 19.81
C GLU A 48 -6.24 -25.76 19.48
N LYS A 49 -5.09 -26.45 19.42
CA LYS A 49 -3.81 -25.84 19.07
C LYS A 49 -3.79 -25.36 17.62
N LEU A 50 -4.32 -26.13 16.68
CA LEU A 50 -4.47 -25.75 15.28
C LEU A 50 -5.36 -24.52 15.12
N ARG A 51 -6.47 -24.43 15.87
CA ARG A 51 -7.31 -23.22 15.87
C ARG A 51 -6.49 -22.00 16.28
N HIS A 52 -5.77 -22.08 17.39
CA HIS A 52 -4.99 -20.94 17.89
C HIS A 52 -3.84 -20.59 16.93
N TYR A 53 -3.19 -21.58 16.30
CA TYR A 53 -2.17 -21.35 15.30
C TYR A 53 -2.73 -20.64 14.06
N ASN A 54 -3.87 -21.12 13.56
CA ASN A 54 -4.56 -20.50 12.43
C ASN A 54 -5.00 -19.06 12.73
N GLU A 55 -5.49 -18.79 13.95
CA GLU A 55 -5.80 -17.43 14.39
C GLU A 55 -4.56 -16.52 14.34
N LEU A 56 -3.42 -16.99 14.86
CA LEU A 56 -2.17 -16.22 14.82
C LEU A 56 -1.69 -15.99 13.38
N ILE A 57 -1.78 -16.99 12.50
CA ILE A 57 -1.42 -16.84 11.08
C ILE A 57 -2.34 -15.84 10.39
N LEU A 58 -3.65 -15.90 10.64
CA LEU A 58 -4.60 -14.94 10.09
C LEU A 58 -4.30 -13.52 10.57
N GLN A 59 -4.08 -13.33 11.87
CA GLN A 59 -3.71 -12.04 12.45
C GLN A 59 -2.40 -11.52 11.86
N GLN A 60 -1.36 -12.36 11.79
CA GLN A 60 -0.06 -11.97 11.26
C GLN A 60 -0.12 -11.67 9.75
N SER A 61 -0.91 -12.44 9.00
CA SER A 61 -1.15 -12.16 7.58
C SER A 61 -1.86 -10.82 7.39
N ALA A 62 -2.84 -10.49 8.24
CA ALA A 62 -3.51 -9.21 8.24
C ALA A 62 -2.54 -8.07 8.59
N LEU A 63 -1.68 -8.25 9.59
CA LEU A 63 -0.65 -7.28 9.95
C LEU A 63 0.35 -7.04 8.81
N ARG A 64 0.75 -8.10 8.10
CA ARG A 64 1.65 -8.00 6.93
C ARG A 64 1.03 -7.28 5.73
N ARG A 65 -0.29 -7.14 5.68
CA ARG A 65 -0.96 -6.36 4.61
C ARG A 65 -0.81 -4.86 4.82
N TYR A 66 -0.50 -4.40 6.03
CA TYR A 66 -0.20 -2.98 6.22
C TYR A 66 1.08 -2.61 5.50
N SER A 67 1.05 -1.47 4.80
CA SER A 67 2.23 -0.88 4.22
C SER A 67 3.22 -0.49 5.33
N LYS A 68 4.52 -0.76 5.09
CA LYS A 68 5.59 -0.24 5.93
C LYS A 68 5.43 1.27 6.13
N ALA A 69 5.61 1.73 7.37
CA ALA A 69 5.48 3.14 7.69
C ALA A 69 6.45 3.96 6.83
N PRO A 70 5.97 5.01 6.13
CA PRO A 70 6.84 5.89 5.36
C PRO A 70 7.94 6.47 6.24
N LYS A 71 9.19 6.54 5.72
CA LYS A 71 10.33 7.11 6.45
C LYS A 71 10.03 8.50 7.02
N ARG A 72 9.23 9.29 6.31
CA ARG A 72 8.78 10.62 6.73
C ARG A 72 7.92 10.56 8.00
N ASP A 73 6.98 9.63 8.05
CA ASP A 73 6.04 9.56 9.17
C ASP A 73 6.76 9.04 10.42
N ARG A 74 7.73 8.11 10.26
CA ARG A 74 8.69 7.76 11.32
C ARG A 74 9.47 8.98 11.83
N LYS A 75 10.00 9.79 10.92
CA LYS A 75 10.72 11.03 11.28
C LYS A 75 9.81 12.04 11.98
N ASN A 76 8.54 12.12 11.60
CA ASN A 76 7.58 13.00 12.29
C ASN A 76 7.38 12.57 13.74
N VAL A 77 7.27 11.27 14.01
CA VAL A 77 7.17 10.74 15.39
C VAL A 77 8.46 11.01 16.16
N GLN A 78 9.63 10.80 15.56
CA GLN A 78 10.92 11.15 16.18
C GLN A 78 11.05 12.64 16.49
N ASN A 79 10.62 13.50 15.56
CA ASN A 79 10.61 14.95 15.77
C ASN A 79 9.62 15.36 16.86
N TRP A 80 8.46 14.69 16.97
CA TRP A 80 7.50 14.95 18.04
C TRP A 80 8.09 14.63 19.42
N HIS A 81 8.80 13.49 19.54
CA HIS A 81 9.58 13.17 20.75
C HIS A 81 10.63 14.22 21.06
N PHE A 82 11.41 14.63 20.06
CA PHE A 82 12.41 15.68 20.20
C PHE A 82 11.82 17.02 20.67
N ASN A 83 10.67 17.42 20.11
CA ASN A 83 9.99 18.66 20.50
C ASN A 83 9.48 18.63 21.95
N HIS A 84 9.17 17.44 22.47
CA HIS A 84 8.74 17.21 23.85
C HIS A 84 9.90 16.82 24.78
N ASP A 85 11.15 17.16 24.43
CA ASP A 85 12.36 16.84 25.19
C ASP A 85 12.51 15.34 25.54
N TYR A 86 11.93 14.46 24.73
CA TYR A 86 11.84 13.01 24.97
C TYR A 86 11.17 12.65 26.31
N ALA A 87 10.41 13.56 26.91
CA ALA A 87 9.79 13.40 28.23
C ALA A 87 8.34 12.91 28.17
N ALA A 88 7.71 12.92 26.99
CA ALA A 88 6.32 12.50 26.84
C ALA A 88 6.07 10.99 27.05
N ILE A 89 7.10 10.17 26.83
CA ILE A 89 7.11 8.71 27.05
C ILE A 89 8.43 8.37 27.74
N ALA A 90 8.45 7.40 28.66
CA ALA A 90 9.68 6.99 29.33
C ALA A 90 10.75 6.52 28.33
N HIS A 91 12.01 6.88 28.55
CA HIS A 91 13.11 6.58 27.61
C HIS A 91 13.26 5.07 27.33
N GLU A 92 12.97 4.23 28.32
CA GLU A 92 13.00 2.76 28.19
C GLU A 92 11.95 2.24 27.19
N GLU A 93 10.83 2.94 27.06
CA GLU A 93 9.72 2.58 26.17
C GLU A 93 9.87 3.17 24.76
N GLN A 94 10.90 3.99 24.48
CA GLN A 94 11.10 4.65 23.18
C GLN A 94 11.85 3.79 22.15
N ALA A 95 12.24 2.55 22.51
CA ALA A 95 13.00 1.64 21.64
C ALA A 95 12.29 1.35 20.28
N TYR A 96 10.97 1.53 20.21
CA TYR A 96 10.21 1.37 18.96
C TYR A 96 10.59 2.38 17.87
N LEU A 97 11.16 3.54 18.22
CA LEU A 97 11.56 4.58 17.26
C LEU A 97 12.67 4.11 16.31
N GLU A 98 13.50 3.17 16.77
CA GLU A 98 14.63 2.61 16.02
C GLU A 98 14.20 1.42 15.15
N LYS A 99 13.08 0.77 15.46
CA LYS A 99 12.63 -0.44 14.77
C LYS A 99 12.12 -0.14 13.36
N GLU A 100 12.35 -1.09 12.46
CA GLU A 100 11.91 -1.01 11.06
C GLU A 100 10.55 -1.66 10.78
N ASP A 101 9.93 -2.25 11.79
CA ASP A 101 8.66 -3.00 11.72
C ASP A 101 7.42 -2.10 11.91
N LEU A 102 7.61 -0.79 12.06
CA LEU A 102 6.51 0.17 12.13
C LEU A 102 5.67 0.12 10.86
N VAL A 103 4.35 -0.01 11.04
CA VAL A 103 3.35 -0.05 9.97
C VAL A 103 2.40 1.13 10.05
N SER A 104 1.85 1.54 8.91
CA SER A 104 0.85 2.61 8.86
C SER A 104 -0.56 2.01 8.92
N VAL A 105 -1.27 2.23 10.03
CA VAL A 105 -2.63 1.69 10.26
C VAL A 105 -3.65 2.33 9.32
N ALA A 106 -3.50 3.63 9.06
CA ALA A 106 -4.36 4.40 8.16
C ALA A 106 -3.53 4.92 6.98
N TYR A 107 -2.97 4.01 6.18
CA TYR A 107 -2.24 4.41 4.99
C TYR A 107 -3.20 4.83 3.88
N THR A 108 -3.08 6.08 3.44
CA THR A 108 -3.71 6.53 2.19
C THR A 108 -2.66 6.47 1.10
N GLU A 109 -2.91 5.68 0.05
CA GLU A 109 -2.07 5.67 -1.14
C GLU A 109 -1.99 7.07 -1.75
N LYS A 110 -0.76 7.56 -1.92
CA LYS A 110 -0.48 8.88 -2.50
C LYS A 110 0.04 8.72 -3.91
N THR A 111 -0.48 9.54 -4.83
CA THR A 111 0.06 9.62 -6.19
C THR A 111 1.53 10.05 -6.18
N PRO A 112 2.33 9.67 -7.19
CA PRO A 112 3.72 10.09 -7.29
C PRO A 112 3.91 11.61 -7.20
N LEU A 113 3.04 12.38 -7.87
CA LEU A 113 3.03 13.85 -7.77
C LEU A 113 2.81 14.31 -6.32
N ARG A 114 1.88 13.66 -5.60
CA ARG A 114 1.62 13.96 -4.20
C ARG A 114 2.80 13.65 -3.30
N LYS A 115 3.53 12.56 -3.57
CA LYS A 115 4.78 12.21 -2.87
C LYS A 115 5.88 13.25 -3.13
N ALA A 116 5.98 13.77 -4.35
CA ALA A 116 6.93 14.84 -4.70
C ALA A 116 6.57 16.17 -4.02
N ILE A 117 5.29 16.50 -3.91
CA ILE A 117 4.81 17.64 -3.13
C ILE A 117 5.18 17.46 -1.64
N ASP A 118 4.93 16.28 -1.10
CA ASP A 118 5.19 15.93 0.30
C ASP A 118 6.69 15.93 0.67
N SER A 119 7.58 15.64 -0.29
CA SER A 119 9.03 15.65 -0.09
C SER A 119 9.62 17.07 -0.16
N SER A 120 8.95 17.98 -0.86
CA SER A 120 9.38 19.37 -0.98
C SER A 120 8.89 20.22 0.20
N LEU A 121 9.84 20.69 1.02
CA LEU A 121 9.53 21.55 2.18
C LEU A 121 8.85 22.85 1.77
N ARG A 122 9.28 23.48 0.65
CA ARG A 122 8.75 24.77 0.18
C ARG A 122 7.29 24.68 -0.23
N LEU A 123 6.95 23.60 -0.92
CA LEU A 123 5.60 23.34 -1.36
C LEU A 123 4.75 23.00 -0.13
N ARG A 124 5.19 22.04 0.69
CA ARG A 124 4.44 21.55 1.86
C ARG A 124 4.00 22.63 2.83
N THR A 125 4.88 23.60 3.15
CA THR A 125 4.60 24.60 4.17
C THR A 125 3.74 25.77 3.67
N LEU A 126 3.26 25.71 2.42
CA LEU A 126 2.39 26.74 1.87
C LEU A 126 1.14 26.92 2.75
N PRO A 127 0.79 28.17 3.12
CA PRO A 127 -0.30 28.43 4.06
C PRO A 127 -1.66 27.98 3.54
N VAL A 128 -1.82 27.86 2.22
CA VAL A 128 -3.05 27.39 1.56
C VAL A 128 -3.40 25.94 1.92
N TRP A 129 -2.41 25.14 2.35
CA TRP A 129 -2.59 23.72 2.69
C TRP A 129 -2.87 23.48 4.17
N ARG A 130 -2.66 24.48 5.02
CA ARG A 130 -2.91 24.36 6.47
C ARG A 130 -4.40 24.17 6.74
N HIS A 131 -4.70 23.29 7.69
CA HIS A 131 -6.05 23.18 8.22
C HIS A 131 -6.39 24.50 8.92
N ARG A 132 -7.53 25.10 8.58
CA ARG A 132 -7.94 26.42 9.09
C ARG A 132 -8.67 26.28 10.44
N GLU A 133 -9.14 25.08 10.76
CA GLU A 133 -9.76 24.73 12.03
C GLU A 133 -8.73 24.02 12.93
N ASN A 134 -8.50 24.59 14.12
CA ASN A 134 -7.75 23.98 15.19
C ASN A 134 -8.57 22.82 15.78
N THR A 135 -8.59 21.67 15.11
CA THR A 135 -9.12 20.41 15.69
C THR A 135 -8.09 19.72 16.60
N ALA A 136 -6.87 20.26 16.70
CA ALA A 136 -5.88 19.80 17.66
C ALA A 136 -6.38 20.09 19.09
N PRO A 137 -6.33 19.11 20.00
CA PRO A 137 -6.54 19.36 21.42
C PRO A 137 -5.66 20.52 21.89
N SER A 138 -6.17 21.36 22.79
CA SER A 138 -5.54 22.61 23.21
C SER A 138 -4.11 22.46 23.76
N TYR A 139 -3.75 21.27 24.24
CA TYR A 139 -2.42 20.96 24.77
C TYR A 139 -1.34 20.77 23.69
N ASP A 140 -1.69 20.54 22.41
CA ASP A 140 -0.73 20.19 21.35
C ASP A 140 -0.74 21.20 20.17
N ALA A 141 -1.54 22.26 20.29
CA ALA A 141 -1.81 23.20 19.20
C ALA A 141 -0.60 24.06 18.77
N ARG A 142 0.46 24.14 19.60
CA ARG A 142 1.67 24.92 19.28
C ARG A 142 2.73 24.10 18.52
N GLU A 143 2.73 22.78 18.65
CA GLU A 143 3.84 21.93 18.19
C GLU A 143 3.45 21.02 17.02
N VAL A 144 2.14 20.80 16.81
CA VAL A 144 1.63 19.96 15.73
C VAL A 144 0.91 20.80 14.68
N THR A 145 1.43 20.79 13.45
CA THR A 145 0.76 21.43 12.29
C THR A 145 0.02 20.40 11.44
N TYR A 146 -1.30 20.50 11.41
CA TYR A 146 -2.14 19.66 10.56
C TYR A 146 -2.30 20.28 9.16
N TYR A 147 -1.98 19.49 8.13
CA TYR A 147 -2.18 19.86 6.73
C TYR A 147 -3.38 19.11 6.17
N SER A 148 -4.19 19.79 5.36
CA SER A 148 -5.38 19.18 4.77
C SER A 148 -4.98 18.29 3.60
N ASP A 149 -5.03 16.97 3.80
CA ASP A 149 -4.77 16.02 2.72
C ASP A 149 -5.76 16.18 1.55
N LYS A 150 -7.02 16.55 1.85
CA LYS A 150 -8.06 16.83 0.85
C LYS A 150 -7.64 17.97 -0.10
N ARG A 151 -7.17 19.10 0.42
CA ARG A 151 -6.77 20.25 -0.41
C ARG A 151 -5.55 19.96 -1.26
N MET A 152 -4.57 19.26 -0.68
CA MET A 152 -3.33 18.95 -1.39
C MET A 152 -3.55 17.86 -2.45
N ASN A 153 -4.47 16.91 -2.21
CA ASN A 153 -4.94 15.98 -3.24
C ASN A 153 -5.70 16.70 -4.36
N ALA A 154 -6.64 17.59 -4.00
CA ALA A 154 -7.39 18.38 -5.00
C ALA A 154 -6.46 19.25 -5.86
N PHE A 155 -5.46 19.89 -5.25
CA PHE A 155 -4.44 20.64 -5.98
C PHE A 155 -3.63 19.75 -6.92
N ALA A 156 -3.15 18.60 -6.45
CA ALA A 156 -2.43 17.64 -7.30
C ALA A 156 -3.30 17.20 -8.50
N SER A 157 -4.58 16.89 -8.27
CA SER A 157 -5.52 16.57 -9.34
C SER A 157 -5.71 17.74 -10.31
N ALA A 158 -5.83 18.97 -9.81
CA ALA A 158 -5.96 20.17 -10.66
C ALA A 158 -4.73 20.39 -11.54
N VAL A 159 -3.52 20.18 -10.99
CA VAL A 159 -2.26 20.24 -11.75
C VAL A 159 -2.21 19.17 -12.83
N ILE A 160 -2.61 17.93 -12.52
CA ILE A 160 -2.67 16.85 -13.49
C ILE A 160 -3.63 17.19 -14.64
N ILE A 161 -4.82 17.71 -14.32
CA ILE A 161 -5.81 18.15 -15.33
C ILE A 161 -5.23 19.28 -16.18
N ALA A 162 -4.60 20.29 -15.57
CA ALA A 162 -3.99 21.41 -16.28
C ALA A 162 -2.89 20.94 -17.24
N ILE A 163 -2.00 20.04 -16.81
CA ILE A 163 -0.97 19.43 -17.66
C ILE A 163 -1.63 18.67 -18.82
N GLY A 164 -2.68 17.90 -18.55
CA GLY A 164 -3.42 17.17 -19.59
C GLY A 164 -4.01 18.11 -20.66
N VAL A 165 -4.62 19.22 -20.24
CA VAL A 165 -5.18 20.22 -21.16
C VAL A 165 -4.09 20.88 -22.00
N VAL A 166 -2.98 21.29 -21.37
CA VAL A 166 -1.83 21.87 -22.10
C VAL A 166 -1.27 20.85 -23.10
N MET A 167 -1.07 19.59 -22.68
CA MET A 167 -0.60 18.52 -23.55
C MET A 167 -1.54 18.26 -24.72
N LEU A 168 -2.85 18.46 -24.56
CA LEU A 168 -3.81 18.31 -25.66
C LEU A 168 -3.75 19.49 -26.63
N LEU A 169 -3.75 20.71 -26.11
CA LEU A 169 -3.83 21.91 -26.93
C LEU A 169 -2.51 22.19 -27.65
N THR A 170 -1.38 22.21 -26.93
CA THR A 170 -0.07 22.60 -27.49
C THR A 170 0.29 21.92 -28.82
N PRO A 171 0.22 20.59 -28.97
CA PRO A 171 0.55 19.95 -30.24
C PRO A 171 -0.44 20.33 -31.35
N ILE A 172 -1.71 20.60 -31.05
CA ILE A 172 -2.69 21.05 -32.06
C ILE A 172 -2.26 22.40 -32.65
N TRP A 173 -1.88 23.37 -31.81
CA TRP A 173 -1.39 24.67 -32.26
C TRP A 173 -0.09 24.55 -33.08
N ILE A 174 0.84 23.68 -32.65
CA ILE A 174 2.09 23.43 -33.37
C ILE A 174 1.81 22.78 -34.74
N LEU A 175 0.96 21.75 -34.78
CA LEU A 175 0.63 21.03 -36.01
C LEU A 175 -0.08 21.93 -37.04
N GLN A 176 -0.93 22.86 -36.58
CA GLN A 176 -1.58 23.86 -37.45
C GLN A 176 -0.59 24.84 -38.09
N ALA A 177 0.48 25.20 -37.37
CA ALA A 177 1.50 26.11 -37.88
C ALA A 177 2.48 25.44 -38.87
N MET A 178 2.45 24.11 -39.00
CA MET A 178 3.38 23.36 -39.84
C MET A 178 2.75 22.95 -41.18
N GLY A 179 3.46 23.24 -42.28
CA GLY A 179 3.07 22.79 -43.62
C GLY A 179 3.64 21.42 -44.03
N ASP A 180 4.72 20.96 -43.41
CA ASP A 180 5.41 19.72 -43.79
C ASP A 180 4.91 18.48 -43.03
N LEU A 181 4.62 17.40 -43.76
CA LEU A 181 4.12 16.14 -43.21
C LEU A 181 5.15 15.43 -42.33
N LYS A 182 6.43 15.42 -42.73
CA LYS A 182 7.49 14.76 -41.94
C LYS A 182 7.66 15.44 -40.58
N GLY A 183 7.64 16.78 -40.57
CA GLY A 183 7.63 17.57 -39.35
C GLY A 183 6.44 17.28 -38.44
N LYS A 184 5.22 17.18 -39.00
CA LYS A 184 4.01 16.82 -38.24
C LYS A 184 4.14 15.45 -37.55
N LEU A 185 4.63 14.42 -38.25
CA LEU A 185 4.86 13.09 -37.67
C LEU A 185 5.87 13.14 -36.51
N ALA A 186 6.98 13.86 -36.68
CA ALA A 186 8.00 13.99 -35.63
C ALA A 186 7.43 14.63 -34.35
N VAL A 187 6.62 15.69 -34.47
CA VAL A 187 5.97 16.33 -33.33
C VAL A 187 5.06 15.35 -32.60
N ILE A 188 4.20 14.62 -33.30
CA ILE A 188 3.31 13.63 -32.68
C ILE A 188 4.09 12.58 -31.89
N THR A 189 5.14 12.01 -32.48
CA THR A 189 5.96 11.00 -31.80
C THR A 189 6.57 11.56 -30.51
N VAL A 190 7.15 12.75 -30.55
CA VAL A 190 7.72 13.41 -29.36
C VAL A 190 6.67 13.64 -28.29
N PHE A 191 5.49 14.17 -28.65
CA PHE A 191 4.42 14.42 -27.69
C PHE A 191 3.81 13.14 -27.11
N ILE A 192 3.78 12.03 -27.85
CA ILE A 192 3.38 10.71 -27.32
C ILE A 192 4.37 10.24 -26.26
N PHE A 193 5.68 10.35 -26.51
CA PHE A 193 6.70 9.98 -25.51
C PHE A 193 6.61 10.84 -24.25
N ILE A 194 6.42 12.15 -24.41
CA ILE A 194 6.24 13.06 -23.27
C ILE A 194 4.97 12.71 -22.50
N PHE A 195 3.86 12.43 -23.20
CA PHE A 195 2.61 12.02 -22.56
C PHE A 195 2.77 10.73 -21.73
N LEU A 196 3.42 9.71 -22.30
CA LEU A 196 3.75 8.47 -21.58
C LEU A 196 4.62 8.73 -20.35
N LEU A 197 5.62 9.60 -20.46
CA LEU A 197 6.47 10.00 -19.34
C LEU A 197 5.67 10.71 -18.25
N VAL A 198 4.77 11.61 -18.60
CA VAL A 198 3.87 12.29 -17.65
C VAL A 198 2.95 11.28 -16.97
N LEU A 199 2.34 10.35 -17.71
CA LEU A 199 1.52 9.29 -17.12
C LEU A 199 2.31 8.46 -16.11
N SER A 200 3.54 8.07 -16.46
CA SER A 200 4.42 7.28 -15.61
C SER A 200 4.84 8.02 -14.34
N LEU A 201 5.11 9.33 -14.43
CA LEU A 201 5.62 10.11 -13.30
C LEU A 201 4.55 10.78 -12.46
N ALA A 202 3.35 11.05 -12.99
CA ALA A 202 2.32 11.81 -12.30
C ALA A 202 1.14 10.95 -11.84
N MET A 203 0.83 9.86 -12.55
CA MET A 203 -0.35 9.05 -12.32
C MET A 203 0.00 7.63 -11.86
N VAL A 204 -0.89 7.02 -11.09
CA VAL A 204 -0.86 5.57 -10.82
C VAL A 204 -1.83 4.91 -11.80
N ALA A 205 -1.51 4.97 -13.08
CA ALA A 205 -2.32 4.33 -14.11
C ALA A 205 -1.89 2.87 -14.27
N LYS A 206 -2.85 1.95 -14.38
CA LYS A 206 -2.51 0.56 -14.75
C LYS A 206 -1.90 0.55 -16.16
N PRO A 207 -0.99 -0.37 -16.49
CA PRO A 207 -0.36 -0.42 -17.81
C PRO A 207 -1.37 -0.40 -18.98
N PHE A 208 -2.49 -1.11 -18.85
CA PHE A 208 -3.55 -1.12 -19.87
C PHE A 208 -4.32 0.21 -19.98
N GLU A 209 -4.54 0.91 -18.85
CA GLU A 209 -5.18 2.23 -18.85
C GLU A 209 -4.26 3.26 -19.52
N ALA A 210 -2.95 3.19 -19.26
CA ALA A 210 -1.96 4.05 -19.88
C ALA A 210 -1.87 3.83 -21.39
N LEU A 211 -1.88 2.57 -21.85
CA LEU A 211 -1.92 2.25 -23.29
C LEU A 211 -3.19 2.76 -23.96
N GLY A 212 -4.36 2.55 -23.33
CA GLY A 212 -5.63 3.04 -23.84
C GLY A 212 -5.67 4.57 -23.95
N ALA A 213 -5.21 5.28 -22.91
CA ALA A 213 -5.11 6.74 -22.92
C ALA A 213 -4.15 7.25 -24.00
N THR A 214 -3.02 6.55 -24.21
CA THR A 214 -2.03 6.90 -25.23
C THR A 214 -2.59 6.70 -26.64
N ALA A 215 -3.31 5.59 -26.89
CA ALA A 215 -3.97 5.33 -28.16
C ALA A 215 -5.04 6.39 -28.46
N ALA A 216 -5.87 6.75 -27.48
CA ALA A 216 -6.86 7.81 -27.62
C ALA A 216 -6.21 9.16 -27.94
N TYR A 217 -5.16 9.52 -27.20
CA TYR A 217 -4.41 10.75 -27.45
C TYR A 217 -3.77 10.79 -28.84
N ALA A 218 -3.10 9.70 -29.24
CA ALA A 218 -2.51 9.57 -30.58
C ALA A 218 -3.57 9.68 -31.69
N ALA A 219 -4.73 9.05 -31.51
CA ALA A 219 -5.84 9.14 -32.47
C ALA A 219 -6.33 10.59 -32.65
N VAL A 220 -6.49 11.34 -31.56
CA VAL A 220 -6.88 12.76 -31.62
C VAL A 220 -5.87 13.56 -32.44
N LEU A 221 -4.56 13.40 -32.17
CA LEU A 221 -3.52 14.11 -32.92
C LEU A 221 -3.49 13.72 -34.42
N MET A 222 -3.70 12.44 -34.73
CA MET A 222 -3.72 11.94 -36.11
C MET A 222 -4.89 12.49 -36.92
N VAL A 223 -6.08 12.67 -36.31
CA VAL A 223 -7.22 13.30 -36.98
C VAL A 223 -6.90 14.74 -37.41
N PHE A 224 -6.16 15.48 -36.59
CA PHE A 224 -5.76 16.85 -36.95
C PHE A 224 -4.72 16.93 -38.07
N ILE A 225 -3.94 15.88 -38.30
CA ILE A 225 -3.11 15.79 -39.52
C ILE A 225 -4.01 15.70 -40.77
N GLN A 226 -5.07 14.89 -40.71
CA GLN A 226 -5.98 14.65 -41.85
C GLN A 226 -6.86 15.87 -42.16
N LEU A 227 -7.22 16.67 -41.16
CA LEU A 227 -8.03 17.87 -41.36
C LEU A 227 -7.20 19.08 -41.82
N GLY A 228 -5.89 19.07 -41.59
CA GLY A 228 -4.96 20.14 -41.98
C GLY A 228 -4.10 19.78 -43.20
N SER A 229 -4.53 18.81 -44.01
CA SER A 229 -3.94 18.41 -45.30
C SER A 229 -4.87 18.75 -46.45
#